data_AF-A0A4R6ZET5-F1
#
_entry.id   AF-A0A4R6ZET5-F1
#
_cell.length_a   1.000
_cell.length_b   1.000
_cell.length_c   1.000
_cell.angle_alpha   90.00
_cell.angle_beta   90.00
_cell.angle_gamma   90.00
#
_symmetry.space_group_name_H-M   'P 1'
#
loop_
_entity.id
_entity.type
_entity.pdbx_description
1 polymer ?
#
loop_
_entity_poly.entity_id
_entity_poly.type
_entity_poly.pdbx_seq_one_letter_code
_entity_poly.pdbx_strand_id
1 'polypeptide(L)'
;MDIVKKLENMDNNYRTGKNIYIHPENIKKVLSSEKEVLDLLITPFLIEVRNQEVYELLYYKTYSEVINDGKSETIAYNPNNLLSAEITSQIYPGAYINKRDISFFSEFWDSYFNSMGEMNFNDDSTAVKLLKKGAQIFYEVV
;
A
#
# COMPACT_ATOMS: atom_id res chain seq x y z
N MET A 1 13.44 -14.54 -6.93
CA MET A 1 13.06 -14.84 -5.54
C MET A 1 11.72 -14.17 -5.32
N ASP A 2 10.74 -14.89 -4.79
CA ASP A 2 9.38 -14.38 -4.63
C ASP A 2 9.36 -13.27 -3.56
N ILE A 3 9.06 -12.04 -3.96
CA ILE A 3 9.07 -10.87 -3.07
C ILE A 3 8.08 -11.04 -1.91
N VAL A 4 6.95 -11.69 -2.16
CA VAL A 4 5.93 -11.96 -1.15
C VAL A 4 6.52 -12.86 -0.07
N LYS A 5 7.19 -13.96 -0.44
CA LYS A 5 7.86 -14.84 0.53
C LYS A 5 8.98 -14.13 1.29
N LYS A 6 9.71 -13.21 0.66
CA LYS A 6 10.73 -12.39 1.34
C LYS A 6 10.06 -11.55 2.43
N LEU A 7 8.99 -10.84 2.10
CA LEU A 7 8.22 -10.00 3.03
C LEU A 7 7.60 -10.82 4.15
N GLU A 8 6.94 -11.92 3.82
CA GLU A 8 6.24 -12.80 4.78
C GLU A 8 7.17 -13.42 5.82
N ASN A 9 8.46 -13.58 5.53
CA ASN A 9 9.45 -14.13 6.46
C ASN A 9 10.13 -13.08 7.35
N MET A 10 9.82 -11.79 7.17
CA MET A 10 10.37 -10.73 8.00
C MET A 10 9.67 -10.66 9.37
N ASP A 11 10.40 -10.15 10.36
CA ASP A 11 9.90 -9.90 11.71
C ASP A 11 8.88 -8.75 11.73
N ASN A 12 8.14 -8.59 12.83
CA ASN A 12 7.15 -7.52 13.06
C ASN A 12 5.93 -7.47 12.13
N ASN A 13 5.81 -8.41 11.18
CA ASN A 13 4.53 -8.64 10.48
C ASN A 13 3.45 -9.10 11.47
N TYR A 14 2.21 -8.64 11.25
CA TYR A 14 1.08 -9.14 12.03
C TYR A 14 0.60 -10.47 11.45
N ARG A 15 0.47 -11.49 12.30
CA ARG A 15 0.08 -12.84 11.90
C ARG A 15 -1.17 -13.26 12.65
N THR A 16 -2.20 -13.65 11.92
CA THR A 16 -3.43 -14.20 12.50
C THR A 16 -3.93 -15.38 11.67
N GLY A 17 -3.94 -16.56 12.28
CA GLY A 17 -4.25 -17.81 11.59
C GLY A 17 -3.32 -18.06 10.41
N LYS A 18 -3.88 -18.03 9.20
CA LYS A 18 -3.13 -18.21 7.94
C LYS A 18 -2.75 -16.89 7.26
N ASN A 19 -3.22 -15.76 7.79
CA ASN A 19 -3.03 -14.45 7.18
C ASN A 19 -1.77 -13.79 7.76
N ILE A 20 -0.99 -13.17 6.87
CA ILE A 20 0.21 -12.42 7.20
C ILE A 20 0.03 -11.03 6.63
N TYR A 21 0.05 -10.02 7.51
CA TYR A 21 -0.03 -8.63 7.13
C TYR A 21 1.32 -7.98 7.35
N ILE A 22 1.85 -7.40 6.29
CA ILE A 22 3.21 -6.92 6.19
C ILE A 22 3.33 -5.56 6.87
N HIS A 23 4.32 -5.44 7.76
CA HIS A 23 4.60 -4.18 8.44
C HIS A 23 5.11 -3.12 7.43
N PRO A 24 4.72 -1.84 7.56
CA PRO A 24 5.15 -0.78 6.64
C PRO A 24 6.67 -0.71 6.43
N GLU A 25 7.45 -0.89 7.48
CA GLU A 25 8.93 -0.88 7.40
C GLU A 25 9.49 -2.00 6.53
N ASN A 26 8.87 -3.18 6.54
CA ASN A 26 9.33 -4.34 5.77
C ASN A 26 9.15 -4.11 4.28
N ILE A 27 7.99 -3.61 3.89
CA ILE A 27 7.71 -3.22 2.51
C ILE A 27 8.67 -2.13 2.03
N LYS A 28 8.81 -1.04 2.80
CA LYS A 28 9.73 0.06 2.43
C LYS A 28 11.16 -0.46 2.24
N LYS A 29 11.65 -1.27 3.19
CA LYS A 29 12.99 -1.85 3.14
C LYS A 29 13.19 -2.75 1.91
N VAL A 30 12.21 -3.60 1.61
CA VAL A 30 12.30 -4.50 0.45
C VAL A 30 12.29 -3.69 -0.84
N LEU A 31 11.30 -2.81 -1.05
CA LEU A 31 11.17 -2.03 -2.27
C LEU A 31 12.37 -1.09 -2.50
N SER A 32 12.94 -0.49 -1.45
CA SER A 32 14.17 0.32 -1.56
C SER A 32 15.41 -0.48 -1.99
N SER A 33 15.37 -1.81 -1.84
CA SER A 33 16.47 -2.71 -2.20
C SER A 33 16.28 -3.36 -3.58
N GLU A 34 15.10 -3.22 -4.18
CA GLU A 34 14.81 -3.84 -5.46
C GLU A 34 15.51 -3.09 -6.60
N LYS A 35 15.97 -3.88 -7.58
CA LYS A 35 16.69 -3.38 -8.75
C LYS A 35 15.90 -3.54 -10.04
N GLU A 36 14.66 -4.00 -9.91
CA GLU A 36 13.76 -4.29 -11.00
C GLU A 36 12.39 -3.69 -10.65
N VAL A 37 11.68 -3.24 -11.67
CA VAL A 37 10.28 -2.82 -11.54
C VAL A 37 9.44 -4.08 -11.39
N LEU A 38 8.52 -4.08 -10.43
CA LEU A 38 7.69 -5.24 -10.11
C LEU A 38 6.23 -4.96 -10.39
N ASP A 39 5.52 -5.98 -10.85
CA ASP A 39 4.08 -6.04 -10.78
C ASP A 39 3.70 -6.25 -9.31
N LEU A 40 2.91 -5.33 -8.74
CA LEU A 40 2.51 -5.38 -7.34
C LEU A 40 1.10 -4.87 -7.19
N LEU A 41 0.31 -5.56 -6.37
CA LEU A 41 -0.96 -5.07 -5.83
C LEU A 41 -0.81 -4.96 -4.30
N ILE A 42 -1.07 -3.78 -3.76
CA ILE A 42 -0.93 -3.52 -2.32
C ILE A 42 -2.26 -3.08 -1.73
N THR A 43 -2.76 -3.89 -0.81
CA THR A 43 -4.00 -3.62 -0.07
C THR A 43 -3.66 -3.23 1.37
N PRO A 44 -3.99 -2.00 1.81
CA PRO A 44 -3.78 -1.59 3.18
C PRO A 44 -4.86 -2.10 4.14
N PHE A 45 -4.47 -2.33 5.39
CA PHE A 45 -5.34 -2.75 6.48
C PHE A 45 -5.06 -1.94 7.75
N LEU A 46 -6.10 -1.60 8.50
CA LEU A 46 -5.98 -1.17 9.89
C LEU A 46 -6.14 -2.38 10.81
N ILE A 47 -5.19 -2.57 11.70
CA ILE A 47 -5.17 -3.70 12.63
C ILE A 47 -5.03 -3.20 14.06
N GLU A 48 -6.05 -3.45 14.87
CA GLU A 48 -6.00 -3.27 16.32
C GLU A 48 -5.61 -4.60 16.98
N VAL A 49 -4.36 -4.65 17.45
CA VAL A 49 -3.72 -5.91 17.87
C VAL A 49 -4.39 -6.54 19.10
N ARG A 50 -4.93 -5.75 20.03
CA ARG A 50 -5.46 -6.27 21.32
C ARG A 50 -6.73 -7.07 21.12
N ASN A 51 -7.65 -6.58 20.29
CA ASN A 51 -8.92 -7.24 19.98
C ASN A 51 -8.88 -8.04 18.69
N GLN A 52 -7.73 -8.07 17.99
CA GLN A 52 -7.56 -8.71 16.69
C GLN A 52 -8.57 -8.22 15.65
N GLU A 53 -8.95 -6.95 15.74
CA GLU A 53 -9.83 -6.32 14.76
C GLU A 53 -8.99 -5.97 13.53
N VAL A 54 -9.38 -6.52 12.38
CA VAL A 54 -8.75 -6.27 11.08
C VAL A 54 -9.77 -5.59 10.18
N TYR A 55 -9.37 -4.50 9.55
CA TYR A 55 -10.22 -3.73 8.65
C TYR A 55 -9.49 -3.39 7.36
N GLU A 56 -10.03 -3.87 6.24
CA GLU A 56 -9.50 -3.61 4.91
C GLU A 56 -9.83 -2.18 4.47
N LEU A 57 -8.82 -1.43 4.06
CA LEU A 57 -8.95 -0.08 3.52
C LEU A 57 -9.10 -0.16 1.99
N LEU A 58 -10.21 -0.74 1.53
CA LEU A 58 -10.43 -1.11 0.11
C LEU A 58 -10.16 0.03 -0.88
N TYR A 59 -10.59 1.26 -0.57
CA TYR A 59 -10.44 2.41 -1.47
C TYR A 59 -9.02 2.98 -1.53
N TYR A 60 -8.15 2.55 -0.62
CA TYR A 60 -6.75 2.98 -0.52
C TYR A 60 -5.79 1.99 -1.21
N LYS A 61 -6.32 0.88 -1.75
CA LYS A 61 -5.55 -0.08 -2.53
C LYS A 61 -4.93 0.58 -3.76
N THR A 62 -3.69 0.20 -4.08
CA THR A 62 -2.97 0.68 -5.28
C THR A 62 -2.16 -0.44 -5.92
N TYR A 63 -1.72 -0.23 -7.16
CA TYR A 63 -0.91 -1.20 -7.90
C TYR A 63 0.17 -0.56 -8.76
N SER A 64 1.20 -1.34 -9.09
CA SER A 64 2.11 -1.07 -10.20
C SER A 64 2.05 -2.19 -11.22
N GLU A 65 2.00 -1.84 -12.50
CA GLU A 65 2.06 -2.78 -13.63
C GLU A 65 3.28 -2.48 -14.50
N VAL A 66 4.07 -3.50 -14.79
CA VAL A 66 5.30 -3.41 -15.58
C VAL A 66 4.96 -3.35 -17.06
N ILE A 67 5.39 -2.28 -17.73
CA ILE A 67 5.28 -2.15 -19.18
C ILE A 67 6.64 -2.28 -19.85
N ASN A 68 6.64 -2.88 -21.05
CA ASN A 68 7.86 -3.08 -21.84
C ASN A 68 8.25 -1.83 -22.65
N ASP A 69 7.25 -1.13 -23.17
CA ASP A 69 7.37 0.03 -24.05
C ASP A 69 6.42 1.14 -23.58
N GLY A 70 6.80 2.39 -23.82
CA GLY A 70 6.04 3.56 -23.35
C GLY A 70 6.70 4.26 -22.16
N LYS A 71 6.10 5.38 -21.73
CA LYS A 71 6.55 6.15 -20.57
C LYS A 71 5.82 5.67 -19.32
N SER A 72 6.51 5.71 -18.19
CA SER A 72 5.88 5.50 -16.90
C SER A 72 4.86 6.61 -16.62
N GLU A 73 3.71 6.26 -16.07
CA GLU A 73 2.65 7.20 -15.73
C GLU A 73 1.80 6.71 -14.55
N THR A 74 1.34 7.67 -13.75
CA THR A 74 0.34 7.40 -12.71
C THR A 74 -1.06 7.46 -13.29
N ILE A 75 -1.95 6.65 -12.75
CA ILE A 75 -3.36 6.63 -13.10
C ILE A 75 -4.07 7.55 -12.13
N ALA A 76 -4.78 8.56 -12.62
CA ALA A 76 -5.58 9.43 -11.78
C ALA A 76 -6.94 8.80 -11.46
N TYR A 77 -7.51 9.14 -10.31
CA TYR A 77 -8.91 8.83 -10.04
C TYR A 77 -9.83 9.51 -11.06
N ASN A 78 -10.95 8.85 -11.40
CA ASN A 78 -11.98 9.49 -12.20
C ASN A 78 -12.52 10.70 -11.41
N PRO A 79 -12.56 11.91 -12.00
CA PRO A 79 -13.03 13.11 -11.30
C PRO A 79 -14.49 13.04 -10.87
N ASN A 80 -15.28 12.11 -11.44
CA ASN A 80 -16.66 11.85 -11.05
C ASN A 80 -16.81 10.80 -9.93
N ASN A 81 -15.71 10.24 -9.42
CA ASN A 81 -15.78 9.31 -8.29
C ASN A 81 -16.17 10.06 -7.02
N LEU A 82 -17.05 9.45 -6.22
CA LEU A 82 -17.48 9.95 -4.90
C LEU A 82 -16.47 9.60 -3.78
N LEU A 83 -15.19 9.45 -4.12
CA LEU A 83 -14.14 9.18 -3.13
C LEU A 83 -13.79 10.45 -2.36
N SER A 84 -13.25 10.28 -1.17
CA SER A 84 -12.83 11.39 -0.33
C SER A 84 -11.75 12.24 -1.01
N ALA A 85 -11.72 13.52 -0.64
CA ALA A 85 -10.62 14.41 -1.04
C ALA A 85 -9.28 13.90 -0.50
N GLU A 86 -9.25 13.31 0.70
CA GLU A 86 -8.05 12.71 1.30
C GLU A 86 -7.44 11.64 0.38
N ILE A 87 -8.26 10.71 -0.13
CA ILE A 87 -7.80 9.68 -1.08
C ILE A 87 -7.34 10.32 -2.39
N THR A 88 -8.21 11.13 -3.00
CA THR A 88 -8.02 11.60 -4.39
C THR A 88 -6.90 12.62 -4.55
N SER A 89 -6.45 13.26 -3.46
CA SER A 89 -5.35 14.23 -3.46
C SER A 89 -4.00 13.69 -3.01
N GLN A 90 -3.97 12.54 -2.32
CA GLN A 90 -2.75 12.03 -1.69
C GLN A 90 -2.21 10.76 -2.37
N ILE A 91 -3.08 9.93 -2.95
CA ILE A 91 -2.65 8.68 -3.58
C ILE A 91 -3.19 8.54 -5.00
N TYR A 92 -2.55 7.63 -5.74
CA TYR A 92 -3.00 7.21 -7.06
C TYR A 92 -3.55 5.78 -6.97
N PRO A 93 -4.63 5.44 -7.71
CA PRO A 93 -5.15 4.07 -7.80
C PRO A 93 -4.17 3.07 -8.42
N GLY A 94 -3.19 3.53 -9.19
CA GLY A 94 -2.12 2.69 -9.70
C GLY A 94 -1.16 3.43 -10.65
N ALA A 95 -0.21 2.69 -11.20
CA ALA A 95 0.74 3.20 -12.19
C ALA A 95 1.16 2.14 -13.20
N TYR A 96 1.36 2.56 -14.45
CA TYR A 96 2.07 1.80 -15.47
C TYR A 96 3.53 2.24 -15.46
N ILE A 97 4.46 1.31 -15.28
CA ILE A 97 5.86 1.65 -15.03
C ILE A 97 6.75 0.91 -16.03
N ASN A 98 7.52 1.68 -16.79
CA ASN A 98 8.45 1.09 -17.73
C ASN A 98 9.50 0.29 -16.96
N LYS A 99 9.78 -0.95 -17.37
CA LYS A 99 10.77 -1.82 -16.69
C LYS A 99 12.18 -1.23 -16.52
N ARG A 100 12.52 -0.17 -17.27
CA ARG A 100 13.79 0.55 -17.18
C ARG A 100 13.76 1.75 -16.23
N ASP A 101 12.59 2.11 -15.71
CA ASP A 101 12.34 3.32 -14.92
C ASP A 101 12.20 2.99 -13.44
N ILE A 102 13.30 2.50 -12.86
CA ILE A 102 13.38 2.14 -11.45
C ILE A 102 13.17 3.38 -10.55
N SER A 103 13.61 4.56 -11.00
CA SER A 103 13.42 5.81 -10.26
C SER A 103 11.93 6.12 -10.07
N PHE A 104 11.14 6.06 -11.14
CA PHE A 104 9.69 6.25 -11.04
C PHE A 104 9.04 5.19 -10.14
N PHE A 105 9.47 3.92 -10.24
CA PHE A 105 8.99 2.85 -9.35
C PHE A 105 9.22 3.18 -7.87
N SER A 106 10.42 3.59 -7.50
CA SER A 106 10.75 3.96 -6.12
C SER A 106 9.95 5.20 -5.67
N GLU A 107 9.88 6.24 -6.49
CA GLU A 107 9.15 7.47 -6.18
C GLU A 107 7.65 7.23 -5.98
N PHE A 108 7.04 6.41 -6.83
CA PHE A 108 5.63 6.04 -6.73
C PHE A 108 5.31 5.36 -5.40
N TRP A 109 6.08 4.33 -5.05
CA TRP A 109 5.87 3.58 -3.82
C TRP A 109 6.19 4.39 -2.56
N ASP A 110 7.27 5.17 -2.56
CA ASP A 110 7.61 6.06 -1.44
C ASP A 110 6.49 7.10 -1.22
N SER A 111 5.98 7.71 -2.29
CA SER A 111 4.86 8.64 -2.21
C SER A 111 3.62 7.98 -1.60
N TYR A 112 3.28 6.77 -2.04
CA TYR A 112 2.14 6.02 -1.52
C TYR A 112 2.28 5.73 -0.02
N PHE A 113 3.41 5.15 0.42
CA PHE A 113 3.57 4.77 1.82
C PHE A 113 3.75 5.95 2.78
N ASN A 114 4.28 7.07 2.29
CA ASN A 114 4.33 8.30 3.09
C ASN A 114 2.93 8.87 3.27
N SER A 115 2.14 8.93 2.20
CA SER A 115 0.75 9.38 2.26
C SER A 115 -0.09 8.51 3.20
N MET A 116 -0.03 7.18 3.05
CA MET A 116 -0.74 6.26 3.95
C MET A 116 -0.36 6.45 5.42
N GLY A 117 0.90 6.79 5.72
CA GLY A 117 1.38 7.04 7.09
C GLY A 117 0.83 8.32 7.73
N GLU A 118 0.32 9.27 6.94
CA GLU A 118 -0.18 10.57 7.38
C GLU A 118 -1.71 10.69 7.36
N MET A 119 -2.40 9.71 6.75
CA MET A 119 -3.85 9.70 6.60
C MET A 119 -4.60 9.54 7.93
N ASN A 120 -5.73 10.25 8.03
CA ASN A 120 -6.62 10.21 9.19
C ASN A 120 -7.92 9.43 8.90
N PHE A 121 -8.18 9.07 7.64
CA PHE A 121 -9.34 8.31 7.19
C PHE A 121 -10.66 8.99 7.56
N ASN A 122 -10.70 10.32 7.46
CA ASN A 122 -11.77 11.15 8.05
C ASN A 122 -13.19 10.77 7.59
N ASP A 123 -13.32 10.29 6.35
CA ASP A 123 -14.60 9.90 5.75
C ASP A 123 -14.95 8.42 5.99
N ASP A 124 -14.12 7.68 6.72
CA ASP A 124 -14.32 6.28 7.09
C ASP A 124 -14.48 6.14 8.62
N SER A 125 -15.73 6.07 9.06
CA SER A 125 -16.05 6.01 10.49
C SER A 125 -15.51 4.74 11.19
N THR A 126 -15.26 3.66 10.46
CA THR A 126 -14.70 2.43 11.01
C THR A 126 -13.21 2.59 11.22
N ALA A 127 -12.51 3.08 10.21
CA ALA A 127 -11.08 3.39 10.29
C ALA A 127 -10.78 4.37 11.43
N VAL A 128 -11.54 5.46 11.55
CA VAL A 128 -11.39 6.45 12.64
C VAL A 128 -11.57 5.82 14.02
N LYS A 129 -12.54 4.92 14.19
CA LYS A 129 -12.76 4.22 15.46
C LYS A 129 -11.57 3.30 15.80
N LEU A 130 -11.05 2.59 14.81
CA LEU A 130 -9.90 1.70 14.98
C LEU A 130 -8.63 2.48 15.34
N LEU A 131 -8.35 3.59 14.65
CA LEU A 131 -7.23 4.47 15.00
C LEU A 131 -7.31 4.96 16.46
N LYS A 132 -8.50 5.34 16.94
CA LYS A 132 -8.70 5.74 18.35
C LYS A 132 -8.44 4.61 19.35
N LYS A 133 -8.57 3.35 18.93
CA LYS A 133 -8.20 2.17 19.73
C LYS A 133 -6.70 1.84 19.65
N GLY A 134 -5.93 2.56 18.84
CA GLY A 134 -4.50 2.32 18.63
C GLY A 134 -4.21 1.34 17.50
N ALA A 135 -5.13 1.17 16.55
CA ALA A 135 -4.85 0.38 15.34
C ALA A 135 -3.70 0.98 14.53
N GLN A 136 -2.95 0.10 13.87
CA GLN A 136 -1.81 0.45 13.03
C GLN A 136 -2.04 -0.06 11.61
N ILE A 137 -1.36 0.56 10.64
CA ILE A 137 -1.45 0.17 9.23
C ILE A 137 -0.53 -1.01 8.96
N PHE A 138 -1.06 -2.01 8.26
CA PHE A 138 -0.33 -3.11 7.66
C PHE A 138 -0.79 -3.30 6.21
N TYR A 139 -0.11 -4.17 5.47
CA TYR A 139 -0.39 -4.37 4.05
C TYR A 139 -0.46 -5.85 3.67
N GLU A 140 -1.28 -6.17 2.68
CA GLU A 140 -1.14 -7.38 1.89
C GLU A 140 -0.45 -7.02 0.56
N VAL A 141 0.43 -7.89 0.07
CA VAL A 141 1.16 -7.72 -1.18
C VAL A 141 0.94 -8.94 -2.05
N VAL A 142 0.49 -8.72 -3.29
CA VAL A 142 0.22 -9.76 -4.30
C VAL A 142 0.95 -9.44 -5.60
#